data_AF-A0A958F213-F1
#
_entry.id   AF-A0A958F213-F1
#
_cell.length_a   1.000
_cell.length_b   1.000
_cell.length_c   1.000
_cell.angle_alpha   90.00
_cell.angle_beta   90.00
_cell.angle_gamma   90.00
#
_symmetry.space_group_name_H-M   'P 1'
#
loop_
_entity.id
_entity.type
_entity.pdbx_description
1 polymer ?
#
loop_
_entity_poly.entity_id
_entity_poly.type
_entity_poly.pdbx_seq_one_letter_code
_entity_poly.pdbx_strand_id
1 'polypeptide(L)'
;MIRPKYPDEVIYSIARVTLANARENVADLNSFGITAEVLTAFETSIETAAALPSGPVLLLGQKNLTGNKNSAIDACYDWGKALQTRLKFVFGRKSPQSDTFPNKTFLAARTSETRMAAVMEVLLSLAEQYQAALAAAGQTPEVIAAGRTLLTQMREAEAQQELKKAAKNAGNRKRYKQLDEIYETTNRVNEIGRLVFKNDPDKQALFKSRWPR
;
A
#
# COMPACT_ATOMS: atom_id res chain seq x y z
N MET A 1 -7.41 -1.28 14.44
CA MET A 1 -6.45 -0.19 14.67
C MET A 1 -7.15 1.11 14.33
N ILE A 2 -7.10 2.09 15.23
CA ILE A 2 -7.84 3.34 15.12
C ILE A 2 -6.94 4.35 14.40
N ARG A 3 -7.48 5.03 13.39
CA ARG A 3 -6.79 6.13 12.70
C ARG A 3 -6.61 7.29 13.69
N PRO A 4 -5.51 8.05 13.65
CA PRO A 4 -5.33 9.22 14.50
C PRO A 4 -6.53 10.16 14.39
N LYS A 5 -6.91 10.75 15.53
CA LYS A 5 -8.07 11.64 15.64
C LYS A 5 -7.94 12.89 14.76
N TYR A 6 -6.71 13.36 14.56
CA TYR A 6 -6.39 14.56 13.79
C TYR A 6 -5.40 14.25 12.65
N PRO A 7 -5.33 15.11 11.62
CA PRO A 7 -4.29 15.03 10.61
C PRO A 7 -2.89 15.11 11.24
N ASP A 8 -1.94 14.40 10.66
CA ASP A 8 -0.54 14.37 11.09
C ASP A 8 0.05 15.77 11.30
N GLU A 9 -0.19 16.67 10.34
CA GLU A 9 0.34 18.03 10.35
C GLU A 9 -0.17 18.82 11.56
N VAL A 10 -1.44 18.59 11.94
CA VAL A 10 -2.06 19.20 13.13
C VAL A 10 -1.43 18.63 14.41
N ILE A 11 -1.22 17.31 14.48
CA ILE A 11 -0.57 16.65 15.62
C ILE A 11 0.85 17.19 15.81
N TYR A 12 1.65 17.23 14.75
CA TYR A 12 3.02 17.73 14.83
C TYR A 12 3.09 19.22 15.18
N SER A 13 2.21 20.04 14.61
CA SER A 13 2.17 21.47 14.90
C SER A 13 1.88 21.73 16.38
N ILE A 14 0.84 21.09 16.93
CA ILE A 14 0.46 21.28 18.34
C ILE A 14 1.53 20.71 19.27
N ALA A 15 2.06 19.53 18.97
CA ALA A 15 3.11 18.90 19.77
C ALA A 15 4.37 19.77 19.87
N ARG A 16 4.81 20.39 18.76
CA ARG A 16 5.97 21.30 18.74
C ARG A 16 5.74 22.56 19.56
N VAL A 17 4.54 23.14 19.49
CA VAL A 17 4.20 24.31 20.31
C VAL A 17 4.19 23.95 21.80
N THR A 18 3.57 22.83 22.17
CA THR A 18 3.57 22.34 23.56
C THR A 18 4.99 22.04 24.05
N LEU A 19 5.84 21.42 23.22
CA LEU A 19 7.25 21.18 23.53
C LEU A 19 8.03 22.47 23.78
N ALA A 20 7.85 23.49 22.93
CA ALA A 20 8.52 24.78 23.10
C ALA A 20 8.12 25.44 24.43
N ASN A 21 6.81 25.52 24.72
CA ASN A 21 6.31 26.07 25.97
C ASN A 21 6.82 25.29 27.20
N ALA A 22 6.91 23.97 27.10
CA ALA A 22 7.42 23.12 28.18
C ALA A 22 8.92 23.31 28.42
N ARG A 23 9.72 23.52 27.36
CA ARG A 23 11.16 23.80 27.48
C ARG A 23 11.44 25.11 28.18
N GLU A 24 10.71 26.16 27.83
CA GLU A 24 10.83 27.48 28.47
C GLU A 24 10.48 27.44 29.97
N ASN A 25 9.67 26.46 30.39
CA ASN A 25 9.17 26.33 31.75
C ASN A 25 9.63 25.05 32.45
N VAL A 26 10.71 24.42 31.97
CA VAL A 26 11.13 23.07 32.43
C VAL A 26 11.44 23.02 33.92
N ALA A 27 12.00 24.09 34.50
CA ALA A 27 12.33 24.16 35.92
C ALA A 27 11.09 23.98 36.81
N ASP A 28 9.98 24.63 36.46
CA ASP A 28 8.71 24.54 37.19
C ASP A 28 8.06 23.15 36.99
N LEU A 29 8.09 22.65 35.76
CA LEU A 29 7.45 21.38 35.37
C LEU A 29 8.21 20.13 35.87
N ASN A 30 9.50 20.27 36.18
CA ASN A 30 10.35 19.17 36.64
C ASN A 30 9.81 18.50 37.91
N SER A 31 9.17 19.28 38.79
CA SER A 31 8.53 18.78 40.02
C SER A 31 7.42 17.75 39.77
N PHE A 32 6.86 17.71 38.56
CA PHE A 32 5.84 16.76 38.11
C PHE A 32 6.39 15.71 37.12
N GLY A 33 7.71 15.59 37.02
CA GLY A 33 8.39 14.60 36.19
C GLY A 33 8.49 14.95 34.71
N ILE A 34 8.22 16.20 34.32
CA ILE A 34 8.51 16.71 32.97
C ILE A 34 9.93 17.30 33.00
N THR A 35 10.91 16.43 32.80
CA THR A 35 12.34 16.78 32.83
C THR A 35 12.87 17.15 31.44
N ALA A 36 14.08 17.70 31.36
CA ALA A 36 14.74 18.00 30.08
C ALA A 36 14.95 16.74 29.21
N GLU A 37 15.23 15.60 29.86
CA GLU A 37 15.38 14.30 29.20
C GLU A 37 14.04 13.82 28.61
N VAL A 38 12.93 13.99 29.36
CA VAL A 38 11.58 13.66 28.87
C VAL A 38 11.23 14.52 27.65
N LEU A 39 11.54 15.82 27.67
CA LEU A 39 11.27 16.72 26.55
C LEU A 39 12.15 16.41 25.33
N THR A 40 13.39 15.97 25.53
CA THR A 40 14.26 15.49 24.44
C THR A 40 13.72 14.21 23.81
N ALA A 41 13.25 13.25 24.63
CA ALA A 41 12.60 12.03 24.14
C ALA A 41 11.30 12.35 23.37
N PHE A 42 10.54 13.35 23.83
CA PHE A 42 9.34 13.81 23.13
C PHE A 42 9.67 14.44 21.76
N GLU A 43 10.69 15.31 21.67
CA GLU A 43 11.17 15.85 20.39
C GLU A 43 11.59 14.74 19.43
N THR A 44 12.40 13.80 19.92
CA THR A 44 12.88 12.65 19.14
C THR A 44 11.70 11.82 18.58
N SER A 45 10.64 11.67 19.38
CA SER A 45 9.42 10.96 18.95
C SER A 45 8.70 11.70 17.82
N ILE A 46 8.60 13.04 17.91
CA ILE A 46 8.02 13.89 16.85
C ILE A 46 8.83 13.75 15.56
N GLU A 47 10.15 13.86 15.63
CA GLU A 47 11.04 13.78 14.46
C GLU A 47 10.99 12.40 13.81
N THR A 48 11.02 11.33 14.62
CA THR A 48 10.94 9.96 14.13
C THR A 48 9.62 9.70 13.42
N ALA A 49 8.50 10.19 13.96
CA ALA A 49 7.19 10.05 13.33
C ALA A 49 7.09 10.86 12.03
N ALA A 50 7.61 12.10 12.01
CA ALA A 50 7.62 12.96 10.84
C ALA A 50 8.48 12.41 9.69
N ALA A 51 9.51 11.62 10.00
CA ALA A 51 10.34 10.93 9.01
C ALA A 51 9.67 9.70 8.38
N LEU A 52 8.56 9.20 8.95
CA LEU A 52 7.84 8.06 8.37
C LEU A 52 7.11 8.47 7.07
N PRO A 53 7.06 7.59 6.05
CA PRO A 53 6.38 7.89 4.79
C PRO A 53 4.94 8.38 4.97
N SER A 54 4.60 9.45 4.26
CA SER A 54 3.23 9.97 4.28
C SER A 54 2.24 8.99 3.60
N GLY A 55 0.97 9.02 4.00
CA GLY A 55 -0.09 8.22 3.38
C GLY A 55 -0.15 8.40 1.86
N PRO A 56 -0.06 9.64 1.33
CA PRO A 56 0.04 9.90 -0.10
C PRO A 56 1.24 9.23 -0.79
N VAL A 57 2.43 9.25 -0.18
CA VAL A 57 3.63 8.59 -0.74
C VAL A 57 3.44 7.08 -0.81
N LEU A 58 2.88 6.46 0.23
CA LEU A 58 2.56 5.03 0.24
C LEU A 58 1.49 4.67 -0.81
N LEU A 59 0.53 5.56 -1.05
CA LEU A 59 -0.53 5.37 -2.04
C LEU A 59 0.01 5.43 -3.48
N LEU A 60 0.91 6.37 -3.79
CA LEU A 60 1.54 6.49 -5.11
C LEU A 60 2.26 5.20 -5.50
N GLY A 61 3.08 4.65 -4.60
CA GLY A 61 3.76 3.37 -4.85
C GLY A 61 2.78 2.22 -5.11
N GLN A 62 1.65 2.19 -4.41
CA GLN A 62 0.60 1.17 -4.62
C GLN A 62 -0.11 1.33 -5.98
N LYS A 63 -0.34 2.57 -6.43
CA LYS A 63 -0.95 2.83 -7.74
C LYS A 63 -0.07 2.30 -8.88
N ASN A 64 1.24 2.55 -8.82
CA ASN A 64 2.18 2.06 -9.85
C ASN A 64 2.17 0.53 -9.95
N LEU A 65 2.23 -0.17 -8.82
CA LEU A 65 2.17 -1.64 -8.80
C LEU A 65 0.83 -2.18 -9.32
N THR A 66 -0.27 -1.48 -9.06
CA THR A 66 -1.58 -1.84 -9.59
C THR A 66 -1.63 -1.67 -11.10
N GLY A 67 -1.01 -0.61 -11.64
CA GLY A 67 -0.83 -0.42 -13.07
C GLY A 67 -0.04 -1.56 -13.70
N ASN A 68 1.14 -1.89 -13.16
CA ASN A 68 1.99 -2.97 -13.66
C ASN A 68 1.26 -4.31 -13.69
N LYS A 69 0.51 -4.61 -12.63
CA LYS A 69 -0.30 -5.84 -12.56
C LYS A 69 -1.38 -5.88 -13.63
N ASN A 70 -2.12 -4.80 -13.80
CA ASN A 70 -3.15 -4.71 -14.84
C ASN A 70 -2.55 -4.88 -16.24
N SER A 71 -1.39 -4.26 -16.50
CA SER A 71 -0.67 -4.44 -17.77
C SER A 71 -0.24 -5.90 -17.99
N ALA A 72 0.21 -6.61 -16.95
CA ALA A 72 0.56 -8.03 -17.05
C ALA A 72 -0.67 -8.92 -17.36
N ILE A 73 -1.83 -8.62 -16.76
CA ILE A 73 -3.09 -9.31 -17.06
C ILE A 73 -3.52 -9.05 -18.52
N ASP A 74 -3.46 -7.80 -18.99
CA ASP A 74 -3.80 -7.45 -20.37
C ASP A 74 -2.85 -8.15 -21.36
N ALA A 75 -1.55 -8.25 -21.06
CA ALA A 75 -0.60 -8.97 -21.91
C ALA A 75 -0.92 -10.48 -22.00
N CYS A 76 -1.29 -11.11 -20.88
CA CYS A 76 -1.78 -12.50 -20.87
C CYS A 76 -3.08 -12.65 -21.69
N TYR A 77 -4.00 -11.70 -21.54
CA TYR A 77 -5.24 -11.67 -22.31
C TYR A 77 -4.97 -11.54 -23.81
N ASP A 78 -4.10 -10.64 -24.24
CA ASP A 78 -3.79 -10.46 -25.65
C ASP A 78 -3.11 -11.70 -26.26
N TRP A 79 -2.22 -12.35 -25.50
CA TRP A 79 -1.63 -13.64 -25.89
C TRP A 79 -2.71 -14.72 -26.07
N GLY A 80 -3.64 -14.84 -25.12
CA GLY A 80 -4.74 -15.81 -25.21
C GLY A 80 -5.70 -15.54 -26.38
N LYS A 81 -5.96 -14.26 -26.70
CA LYS A 81 -6.77 -13.85 -27.86
C LYS A 81 -6.10 -14.22 -29.18
N ALA A 82 -4.77 -14.07 -29.25
CA ALA A 82 -4.00 -14.51 -30.41
C ALA A 82 -4.10 -16.03 -30.60
N LEU A 83 -3.93 -16.81 -29.52
CA LEU A 83 -4.12 -18.27 -29.56
C LEU A 83 -5.52 -18.66 -30.04
N GLN A 84 -6.57 -18.03 -29.49
CA GLN A 84 -7.96 -18.26 -29.90
C GLN A 84 -8.16 -18.05 -31.41
N THR A 85 -7.55 -17.00 -31.94
CA THR A 85 -7.63 -16.66 -33.36
C THR A 85 -6.93 -17.71 -34.22
N ARG A 86 -5.74 -18.17 -33.79
CA ARG A 86 -4.99 -19.23 -34.48
C ARG A 86 -5.73 -20.57 -34.48
N LEU A 87 -6.34 -20.96 -33.37
CA LEU A 87 -7.17 -22.18 -33.29
C LEU A 87 -8.31 -22.14 -34.32
N LYS A 88 -9.05 -21.03 -34.35
CA LYS A 88 -10.15 -20.83 -35.31
C LYS A 88 -9.67 -20.79 -36.76
N PHE A 89 -8.48 -20.26 -37.01
CA PHE A 89 -7.89 -20.21 -38.34
C PHE A 89 -7.47 -21.59 -38.84
N VAL A 90 -6.75 -22.36 -38.02
CA VAL A 90 -6.20 -23.67 -38.40
C VAL A 90 -7.28 -24.75 -38.47
N PHE A 91 -8.17 -24.80 -37.48
CA PHE A 91 -9.16 -25.89 -37.37
C PHE A 91 -10.56 -25.49 -37.84
N GLY A 92 -10.82 -24.20 -38.07
CA GLY A 92 -12.15 -23.68 -38.36
C GLY A 92 -12.94 -23.31 -37.11
N ARG A 93 -13.87 -22.36 -37.24
CA ARG A 93 -14.60 -21.74 -36.10
C ARG A 93 -15.51 -22.71 -35.33
N LYS A 94 -16.02 -23.76 -35.98
CA LYS A 94 -16.96 -24.73 -35.41
C LYS A 94 -16.32 -26.11 -35.15
N SER A 95 -15.00 -26.16 -35.08
CA SER A 95 -14.30 -27.42 -34.87
C SER A 95 -14.25 -27.78 -33.38
N PRO A 96 -14.20 -29.08 -33.05
CA PRO A 96 -14.02 -29.53 -31.68
C PRO A 96 -12.78 -28.92 -31.01
N GLN A 97 -11.68 -28.74 -31.77
CA GLN A 97 -10.43 -28.15 -31.27
C GLN A 97 -10.63 -26.67 -30.92
N SER A 98 -11.33 -25.90 -31.75
CA SER A 98 -11.65 -24.49 -31.44
C SER A 98 -12.59 -24.36 -30.24
N ASP A 99 -13.48 -25.32 -30.05
CA ASP A 99 -14.44 -25.35 -28.93
C ASP A 99 -13.79 -25.71 -27.59
N THR A 100 -12.58 -26.30 -27.59
CA THR A 100 -11.79 -26.50 -26.36
C THR A 100 -11.35 -25.20 -25.71
N PHE A 101 -11.33 -24.08 -26.46
CA PHE A 101 -10.94 -22.79 -25.92
C PHE A 101 -11.98 -22.31 -24.88
N PRO A 102 -11.57 -21.95 -23.65
CA PRO A 102 -12.48 -21.64 -22.54
C PRO A 102 -13.08 -20.23 -22.65
N ASN A 103 -13.84 -19.95 -23.71
CA ASN A 103 -14.33 -18.61 -24.09
C ASN A 103 -14.95 -17.80 -22.93
N LYS A 104 -15.90 -18.41 -22.20
CA LYS A 104 -16.61 -17.73 -21.09
C LYS A 104 -15.65 -17.40 -19.94
N THR A 105 -14.84 -18.37 -19.52
CA THR A 105 -13.89 -18.21 -18.42
C THR A 105 -12.79 -17.21 -18.78
N PHE A 106 -12.30 -17.25 -20.02
CA PHE A 106 -11.29 -16.34 -20.53
C PHE A 106 -11.75 -14.88 -20.55
N LEU A 107 -12.97 -14.60 -21.00
CA LEU A 107 -13.54 -13.25 -20.94
C LEU A 107 -13.68 -12.75 -19.49
N ALA A 108 -14.13 -13.61 -18.59
CA ALA A 108 -14.27 -13.28 -17.17
C ALA A 108 -12.93 -13.14 -16.43
N ALA A 109 -11.82 -13.59 -17.02
CA ALA A 109 -10.50 -13.55 -16.42
C ALA A 109 -9.80 -12.18 -16.58
N ARG A 110 -10.22 -11.34 -17.54
CA ARG A 110 -9.55 -10.06 -17.83
C ARG A 110 -9.45 -9.10 -16.64
N THR A 111 -10.37 -9.20 -15.68
CA THR A 111 -10.40 -8.33 -14.50
C THR A 111 -9.94 -9.06 -13.23
N SER A 112 -9.47 -10.30 -13.34
CA SER A 112 -9.11 -11.13 -12.19
C SER A 112 -7.85 -11.92 -12.52
N GLU A 113 -6.76 -11.49 -11.90
CA GLU A 113 -5.47 -12.18 -11.89
C GLU A 113 -5.55 -13.67 -11.57
N THR A 114 -6.21 -14.04 -10.47
CA THR A 114 -6.32 -15.45 -10.08
C THR A 114 -7.01 -16.29 -11.18
N ARG A 115 -8.04 -15.72 -11.81
CA ARG A 115 -8.72 -16.37 -12.95
C ARG A 115 -7.83 -16.37 -14.19
N MET A 116 -7.10 -15.29 -14.47
CA MET A 116 -6.19 -15.20 -15.60
C MET A 116 -5.05 -16.21 -15.49
N ALA A 117 -4.47 -16.38 -14.30
CA ALA A 117 -3.42 -17.36 -14.06
C ALA A 117 -3.92 -18.78 -14.34
N ALA A 118 -5.09 -19.13 -13.80
CA ALA A 118 -5.70 -20.44 -14.03
C ALA A 118 -6.04 -20.67 -15.51
N VAL A 119 -6.58 -19.67 -16.19
CA VAL A 119 -6.89 -19.78 -17.63
C VAL A 119 -5.62 -19.87 -18.47
N MET A 120 -4.57 -19.11 -18.16
CA MET A 120 -3.31 -19.16 -18.92
C MET A 120 -2.66 -20.54 -18.89
N GLU A 121 -2.71 -21.26 -17.77
CA GLU A 121 -2.22 -22.65 -17.69
C GLU A 121 -3.00 -23.56 -18.66
N VAL A 122 -4.33 -23.41 -18.73
CA VAL A 122 -5.17 -24.14 -19.70
C VAL A 122 -4.80 -23.75 -21.14
N LEU A 123 -4.62 -22.46 -21.42
CA LEU A 123 -4.29 -21.98 -22.76
C LEU A 123 -2.89 -22.45 -23.22
N LEU A 124 -1.91 -22.48 -22.32
CA LEU A 124 -0.58 -23.02 -22.58
C LEU A 124 -0.66 -24.51 -22.89
N SER A 125 -1.42 -25.28 -22.11
CA SER A 125 -1.64 -26.71 -22.36
C SER A 125 -2.31 -26.96 -23.73
N LEU A 126 -3.31 -26.15 -24.11
CA LEU A 126 -3.92 -26.23 -25.44
C LEU A 126 -2.93 -25.89 -26.56
N ALA A 127 -2.10 -24.87 -26.37
CA ALA A 127 -1.09 -24.48 -27.36
C ALA A 127 -0.06 -25.59 -27.58
N GLU A 128 0.31 -26.31 -26.51
CA GLU A 128 1.22 -27.46 -26.57
C GLU A 128 0.56 -28.68 -27.21
N GLN A 129 -0.67 -29.00 -26.80
CA GLN A 129 -1.45 -30.12 -27.33
C GLN A 129 -1.60 -30.03 -28.86
N TYR A 130 -1.81 -28.82 -29.38
CA TYR A 130 -2.02 -28.58 -30.81
C TYR A 130 -0.81 -27.97 -31.52
N GLN A 131 0.39 -28.01 -30.93
CA GLN A 131 1.57 -27.30 -31.42
C GLN A 131 1.88 -27.62 -32.89
N ALA A 132 1.86 -28.90 -33.27
CA ALA A 132 2.25 -29.31 -34.63
C ALA A 132 1.36 -28.69 -35.71
N ALA A 133 0.06 -28.54 -35.43
CA ALA A 133 -0.89 -27.92 -36.35
C ALA A 133 -0.86 -26.39 -36.28
N LEU A 134 -0.64 -25.82 -35.10
CA LEU A 134 -0.64 -24.37 -34.90
C LEU A 134 0.69 -23.69 -35.28
N ALA A 135 1.79 -24.44 -35.40
CA ALA A 135 3.11 -23.92 -35.74
C ALA A 135 3.10 -23.17 -37.08
N ALA A 136 2.42 -23.70 -38.09
CA ALA A 136 2.27 -23.06 -39.40
C ALA A 136 1.47 -21.74 -39.34
N ALA A 137 0.63 -21.55 -38.31
CA ALA A 137 -0.09 -20.31 -38.03
C ALA A 137 0.65 -19.39 -37.05
N GLY A 138 1.94 -19.63 -36.84
CA GLY A 138 2.81 -18.81 -36.00
C GLY A 138 2.70 -19.06 -34.50
N GLN A 139 2.07 -20.16 -34.05
CA GLN A 139 2.17 -20.62 -32.66
C GLN A 139 3.43 -21.49 -32.50
N THR A 140 4.60 -20.87 -32.58
CA THR A 140 5.88 -21.58 -32.48
C THR A 140 6.21 -21.91 -31.01
N PRO A 141 7.18 -22.80 -30.74
CA PRO A 141 7.66 -23.05 -29.38
C PRO A 141 8.08 -21.77 -28.63
N GLU A 142 8.64 -20.80 -29.34
CA GLU A 142 9.04 -19.50 -28.79
C GLU A 142 7.83 -18.68 -28.34
N VAL A 143 6.71 -18.74 -29.07
CA VAL A 143 5.46 -18.07 -28.69
C VAL A 143 4.82 -18.72 -27.46
N ILE A 144 4.93 -20.04 -27.32
CA ILE A 144 4.50 -20.76 -26.11
C ILE A 144 5.39 -20.37 -24.92
N ALA A 145 6.71 -20.35 -25.11
CA ALA A 145 7.66 -19.89 -24.09
C ALA A 145 7.37 -18.46 -23.64
N ALA A 146 7.08 -17.54 -24.59
CA ALA A 146 6.66 -16.19 -24.27
C ALA A 146 5.38 -16.14 -23.41
N GLY A 147 4.41 -17.01 -23.69
CA GLY A 147 3.20 -17.15 -22.85
C GLY A 147 3.52 -17.60 -21.42
N ARG A 148 4.48 -18.53 -21.25
CA ARG A 148 4.98 -18.95 -19.92
C ARG A 148 5.67 -17.79 -19.20
N THR A 149 6.49 -17.02 -19.90
CA THR A 149 7.14 -15.82 -19.35
C THR A 149 6.10 -14.79 -18.89
N LEU A 150 5.05 -14.53 -19.68
CA LEU A 150 3.98 -13.61 -19.29
C LEU A 150 3.25 -14.06 -18.03
N LEU A 151 2.95 -15.36 -17.91
CA LEU A 151 2.33 -15.93 -16.71
C LEU A 151 3.22 -15.76 -15.47
N THR A 152 4.52 -16.01 -15.59
CA THR A 152 5.49 -15.77 -14.50
C THR A 152 5.55 -14.31 -14.11
N GLN A 153 5.65 -13.39 -15.08
CA GLN A 153 5.68 -11.94 -14.83
C GLN A 153 4.42 -11.44 -14.13
N MET A 154 3.25 -11.98 -14.50
CA MET A 154 2.00 -11.64 -13.82
C MET A 154 2.01 -12.09 -12.35
N ARG A 155 2.44 -13.32 -12.07
CA ARG A 155 2.58 -13.85 -10.70
C ARG A 155 3.59 -13.04 -9.87
N GLU A 156 4.68 -12.61 -10.48
CA GLU A 156 5.66 -11.73 -9.82
C GLU A 156 5.07 -10.36 -9.51
N ALA A 157 4.32 -9.76 -10.44
CA ALA A 157 3.62 -8.50 -10.21
C ALA A 157 2.59 -8.60 -9.06
N GLU A 158 1.88 -9.74 -8.94
CA GLU A 158 1.03 -10.07 -7.80
C GLU A 158 1.80 -10.00 -6.49
N ALA A 159 2.87 -10.80 -6.42
CA ALA A 159 3.66 -10.96 -5.22
C ALA A 159 4.23 -9.61 -4.75
N GLN A 160 4.73 -8.80 -5.69
CA GLN A 160 5.21 -7.46 -5.37
C GLN A 160 4.09 -6.53 -4.86
N GLN A 161 2.90 -6.60 -5.44
CA GLN A 161 1.75 -5.84 -4.96
C GLN A 161 1.36 -6.24 -3.53
N GLU A 162 1.29 -7.53 -3.24
CA GLU A 162 0.94 -8.04 -1.90
C GLU A 162 1.99 -7.70 -0.85
N LEU A 163 3.28 -7.87 -1.17
CA LEU A 163 4.39 -7.43 -0.32
C LEU A 163 4.30 -5.94 -0.01
N LYS A 164 3.99 -5.11 -1.01
CA LYS A 164 3.84 -3.66 -0.79
C LYS A 164 2.61 -3.32 0.03
N LYS A 165 1.48 -4.02 -0.14
CA LYS A 165 0.28 -3.85 0.71
C LYS A 165 0.60 -4.19 2.17
N ALA A 166 1.29 -5.31 2.40
CA ALA A 166 1.72 -5.71 3.73
C ALA A 166 2.67 -4.66 4.36
N ALA A 167 3.67 -4.20 3.62
CA ALA A 167 4.60 -3.16 4.06
C ALA A 167 3.90 -1.83 4.36
N LYS A 168 2.97 -1.38 3.49
CA LYS A 168 2.13 -0.20 3.72
C LYS A 168 1.34 -0.34 5.01
N ASN A 169 0.69 -1.47 5.23
CA ASN A 169 -0.10 -1.71 6.43
C ASN A 169 0.79 -1.67 7.68
N ALA A 170 1.95 -2.34 7.66
CA ALA A 170 2.92 -2.29 8.75
C ALA A 170 3.44 -0.86 9.02
N GLY A 171 3.77 -0.10 7.97
CA GLY A 171 4.20 1.29 8.07
C GLY A 171 3.12 2.20 8.66
N ASN A 172 1.88 2.09 8.17
CA ASN A 172 0.73 2.81 8.74
C ASN A 172 0.51 2.44 10.21
N ARG A 173 0.64 1.15 10.55
CA ARG A 173 0.52 0.69 11.94
C ARG A 173 1.54 1.36 12.86
N LYS A 174 2.80 1.36 12.46
CA LYS A 174 3.89 1.99 13.21
C LYS A 174 3.65 3.50 13.36
N ARG A 175 3.27 4.17 12.26
CA ARG A 175 3.01 5.60 12.26
C ARG A 175 1.85 6.01 13.15
N TYR A 176 0.72 5.33 13.06
CA TYR A 176 -0.45 5.65 13.87
C TYR A 176 -0.18 5.47 15.36
N LYS A 177 0.58 4.44 15.72
CA LYS A 177 1.03 4.26 17.11
C LYS A 177 1.88 5.45 17.59
N GLN A 178 2.84 5.91 16.78
CA GLN A 178 3.68 7.06 17.16
C GLN A 178 2.89 8.37 17.26
N LEU A 179 1.94 8.60 16.36
CA LEU A 179 1.07 9.78 16.42
C LEU A 179 0.18 9.78 17.66
N ASP A 180 -0.31 8.61 18.07
CA ASP A 180 -1.08 8.44 19.29
C ASP A 180 -0.23 8.71 20.54
N GLU A 181 1.00 8.19 20.57
CA GLU A 181 1.97 8.47 21.65
C GLU A 181 2.31 9.97 21.75
N ILE A 182 2.49 10.65 20.61
CA ILE A 182 2.71 12.11 20.55
C ILE A 182 1.48 12.86 21.06
N TYR A 183 0.28 12.45 20.65
CA TYR A 183 -0.98 13.05 21.08
C TYR A 183 -1.16 12.94 22.59
N GLU A 184 -0.98 11.75 23.16
CA GLU A 184 -1.08 11.51 24.60
C GLU A 184 -0.02 12.27 25.40
N THR A 185 1.23 12.28 24.92
CA THR A 185 2.31 13.06 25.56
C THR A 185 2.00 14.55 25.55
N THR A 186 1.48 15.08 24.45
CA THR A 186 1.04 16.48 24.32
C THR A 186 -0.05 16.80 25.35
N ASN A 187 -1.06 15.92 25.49
CA ASN A 187 -2.13 16.10 26.47
C ASN A 187 -1.61 16.09 27.91
N ARG A 188 -0.73 15.15 28.23
CA ARG A 188 -0.13 15.04 29.57
C ARG A 188 0.68 16.28 29.93
N VAL A 189 1.52 16.78 29.02
CA VAL A 189 2.28 18.01 29.25
C VAL A 189 1.35 19.20 29.44
N ASN A 190 0.31 19.33 28.61
CA ASN A 190 -0.68 20.40 28.73
C ASN A 190 -1.50 20.32 30.03
N GLU A 191 -1.83 19.12 30.51
CA GLU A 191 -2.51 18.92 31.79
C GLU A 191 -1.62 19.33 32.97
N ILE A 192 -0.38 18.83 33.00
CA ILE A 192 0.58 19.16 34.06
C ILE A 192 0.88 20.66 34.06
N GLY A 193 1.12 21.27 32.90
CA GLY A 193 1.35 22.71 32.81
C GLY A 193 0.16 23.53 33.34
N ARG A 194 -1.09 23.13 33.05
CA ARG A 194 -2.27 23.80 33.60
C ARG A 194 -2.39 23.68 35.12
N LEU A 195 -1.91 22.57 35.69
CA LEU A 195 -1.90 22.33 37.14
C LEU A 195 -0.80 23.15 37.84
N VAL A 196 0.42 23.12 37.31
CA VAL A 196 1.59 23.85 37.84
C VAL A 196 1.32 25.35 37.83
N PHE A 197 0.79 25.87 36.73
CA PHE A 197 0.53 27.30 36.54
C PHE A 197 -0.89 27.73 36.92
N LYS A 198 -1.61 26.97 37.76
CA LYS A 198 -3.00 27.30 38.12
C LYS A 198 -3.20 28.70 38.71
N ASN A 199 -2.15 29.28 39.30
CA ASN A 199 -2.16 30.61 39.91
C ASN A 199 -1.45 31.67 39.04
N ASP A 200 -0.99 31.31 37.84
CA ASP A 200 -0.36 32.20 36.84
C ASP A 200 -1.14 32.09 35.53
N PRO A 201 -2.17 32.94 35.32
CA PRO A 201 -3.07 32.82 34.18
C PRO A 201 -2.38 32.90 32.81
N ASP A 202 -1.31 33.70 32.71
CA ASP A 202 -0.57 33.90 31.47
C ASP A 202 0.21 32.64 31.10
N LYS A 203 0.94 32.06 32.05
CA LYS A 203 1.61 30.77 31.84
C LYS A 203 0.61 29.63 31.64
N GLN A 204 -0.50 29.61 32.39
CA GLN A 204 -1.54 28.59 32.25
C GLN A 204 -2.14 28.57 30.84
N ALA A 205 -2.31 29.75 30.23
CA ALA A 205 -2.86 29.88 28.88
C ALA A 205 -1.99 29.18 27.82
N LEU A 206 -0.67 29.11 28.00
CA LEU A 206 0.26 28.43 27.10
C LEU A 206 -0.04 26.92 26.96
N PHE A 207 -0.60 26.31 28.01
CA PHE A 207 -0.90 24.87 28.11
C PHE A 207 -2.38 24.52 27.90
N LYS A 208 -3.19 25.48 27.41
CA LYS A 208 -4.56 25.16 26.98
C LYS A 208 -4.52 24.22 25.77
N SER A 209 -5.48 23.28 25.72
CA SER A 209 -5.60 22.37 24.58
C SER A 209 -5.86 23.16 23.29
N ARG A 210 -5.04 22.88 22.27
CA ARG A 210 -5.13 23.50 20.93
C ARG A 210 -5.74 22.57 19.89
N TRP A 211 -6.23 21.40 20.31
CA TRP A 211 -6.87 20.46 19.40
C TRP A 211 -8.14 21.07 18.79
N PRO A 212 -8.36 20.92 17.47
CA PRO A 212 -9.62 21.33 16.84
C PRO A 212 -10.81 20.67 17.53
N ARG A 213 -11.90 21.43 17.70
CA ARG A 213 -13.18 20.91 18.21
C ARG A 213 -13.97 20.21 17.12
#